data_AF-X0U3W9-F1
#
_entry.id   AF-X0U3W9-F1
#
_cell.length_a   1.000
_cell.length_b   1.000
_cell.length_c   1.000
_cell.angle_alpha   90.00
_cell.angle_beta   90.00
_cell.angle_gamma   90.00
#
_symmetry.space_group_name_H-M   'P 1'
#
loop_
_entity.id
_entity.type
_entity.pdbx_description
1 polymer ?
#
loop_
_entity_poly.entity_id
_entity_poly.type
_entity_poly.pdbx_seq_one_letter_code
_entity_poly.pdbx_strand_id
1 'polypeptide(L)'
;FLYVPQFCVAEVLNTYARLFFRENKITGALYTQWRNEFTKAIRRRRTIYCYDLHRYHNMNADRIYKKEHVVPYTRNENALSTFDILVIAMGMELKKIHSPNNVSVLTRDGRLRRISNMSKNFAPAIWFE
;
A
#
# COMPACT_ATOMS: atom_id res chain seq x y z
N PHE A 1 -14.46 0.60 2.77
CA PHE A 1 -13.58 0.89 3.93
C PHE A 1 -12.14 0.62 3.50
N LEU A 2 -11.16 1.44 3.90
CA LEU A 2 -9.77 1.32 3.44
C LEU A 2 -8.86 0.94 4.60
N TYR A 3 -8.10 -0.14 4.43
CA TYR A 3 -6.99 -0.48 5.31
C TYR A 3 -5.69 0.07 4.72
N VAL A 4 -4.89 0.74 5.53
CA VAL A 4 -3.63 1.37 5.10
C VAL A 4 -2.52 0.95 6.07
N PRO A 5 -1.42 0.32 5.62
CA PRO A 5 -0.30 0.01 6.48
C PRO A 5 0.23 1.28 7.16
N GLN A 6 0.68 1.17 8.40
CA GLN A 6 1.24 2.31 9.16
C GLN A 6 2.37 3.05 8.41
N PHE A 7 3.18 2.35 7.60
CA PHE A 7 4.24 3.01 6.82
C PHE A 7 3.68 3.83 5.64
N CYS A 8 2.57 3.43 5.03
CA CYS A 8 1.94 4.19 3.94
C CYS A 8 1.42 5.55 4.43
N VAL A 9 1.05 5.65 5.71
CA VAL A 9 0.74 6.95 6.33
C VAL A 9 1.97 7.86 6.27
N ALA A 10 3.14 7.34 6.62
CA ALA A 10 4.40 8.09 6.53
C ALA A 10 4.75 8.45 5.08
N GLU A 11 4.52 7.55 4.12
CA GLU A 11 4.75 7.82 2.68
C GLU A 11 3.87 8.96 2.15
N VAL A 12 2.60 9.00 2.52
CA VAL A 12 1.69 10.09 2.15
C VAL A 12 2.16 11.42 2.74
N LEU A 13 2.52 11.43 4.04
CA LEU A 13 3.03 12.62 4.70
C LEU A 13 4.37 13.10 4.10
N ASN A 14 5.26 12.18 3.78
CA ASN A 14 6.52 12.47 3.10
C ASN A 14 6.28 13.00 1.68
N THR A 15 5.26 12.52 0.98
CA THR A 15 4.86 13.05 -0.33
C THR A 15 4.41 14.50 -0.21
N TYR A 16 3.57 14.85 0.77
CA TYR A 16 3.20 16.24 1.02
C TYR A 16 4.41 17.11 1.37
N ALA A 17 5.30 16.60 2.23
CA ALA A 17 6.52 17.30 2.62
C ALA A 17 7.45 17.53 1.42
N ARG A 18 7.63 16.53 0.55
CA ARG A 18 8.43 16.65 -0.68
C ARG A 18 7.85 17.71 -1.62
N LEU A 19 6.53 17.69 -1.85
CA LEU A 19 5.86 18.66 -2.71
C LEU A 19 6.05 20.10 -2.23
N PHE A 20 6.07 20.31 -0.91
CA PHE A 20 6.29 21.62 -0.31
C PHE A 20 7.78 21.99 -0.24
N PHE A 21 8.57 21.26 0.56
CA PHE A 21 9.94 21.63 0.92
C PHE A 21 10.98 21.43 -0.19
N ARG A 22 10.78 20.45 -1.09
CA ARG A 22 11.76 20.12 -2.13
C ARG A 22 11.34 20.59 -3.51
N GLU A 23 10.06 20.40 -3.86
CA GLU A 23 9.57 20.65 -5.21
C GLU A 23 8.91 22.04 -5.36
N ASN A 24 8.63 22.75 -4.26
CA ASN A 24 7.93 24.05 -4.26
C ASN A 24 6.63 24.06 -5.09
N LYS A 25 5.94 22.92 -5.18
CA LYS A 25 4.73 22.73 -6.01
C LYS A 25 3.44 23.16 -5.31
N ILE A 26 3.47 23.32 -3.99
CA ILE A 26 2.31 23.70 -3.17
C ILE A 26 2.69 24.81 -2.19
N THR A 27 1.70 25.59 -1.76
CA THR A 27 1.90 26.63 -0.75
C THR A 27 1.94 26.04 0.67
N GLY A 28 2.49 26.80 1.63
CA GLY A 28 2.50 26.37 3.04
C GLY A 28 1.09 26.20 3.63
N ALA A 29 0.13 27.02 3.18
CA ALA A 29 -1.28 26.89 3.56
C ALA A 29 -1.87 25.57 3.06
N LEU A 30 -1.62 25.21 1.79
CA LEU A 30 -2.11 23.96 1.20
C LEU A 30 -1.45 22.73 1.85
N TYR A 31 -0.14 22.78 2.09
CA TYR A 31 0.58 21.74 2.83
C TYR A 31 -0.03 21.48 4.21
N THR A 32 -0.28 22.55 4.97
CA THR A 32 -0.89 22.47 6.31
C THR A 32 -2.31 21.90 6.25
N GLN A 33 -3.12 22.36 5.30
CA GLN A 33 -4.48 21.87 5.09
C GLN A 33 -4.50 20.36 4.78
N TRP A 34 -3.72 19.91 3.79
CA TRP A 34 -3.67 18.50 3.38
C TRP A 34 -3.21 17.59 4.51
N ARG A 35 -2.14 17.98 5.22
CA ARG A 35 -1.64 17.22 6.39
C ARG A 35 -2.72 17.09 7.47
N ASN A 36 -3.42 18.18 7.80
CA ASN A 36 -4.42 18.20 8.85
C ASN A 36 -5.65 17.35 8.48
N GLU A 37 -6.15 17.47 7.25
CA GLU A 37 -7.29 16.69 6.77
C GLU A 37 -6.96 15.20 6.69
N PHE A 38 -5.77 14.83 6.20
CA PHE A 38 -5.34 13.43 6.16
C PHE A 38 -5.20 12.83 7.58
N THR A 39 -4.56 13.55 8.50
CA THR A 39 -4.40 13.12 9.90
C THR A 39 -5.75 12.95 10.58
N LYS A 40 -6.69 13.87 10.33
CA LYS A 40 -8.05 13.82 10.85
C LYS A 40 -8.83 12.63 10.27
N ALA A 41 -8.65 12.31 8.99
CA ALA A 41 -9.26 11.13 8.35
C ALA A 41 -8.77 9.81 9.01
N ILE A 42 -7.47 9.69 9.28
CA ILE A 42 -6.88 8.54 10.00
C ILE A 42 -7.43 8.45 11.42
N ARG A 43 -7.44 9.57 12.17
CA ARG A 43 -7.94 9.61 13.56
C ARG A 43 -9.40 9.21 13.67
N ARG A 44 -10.23 9.63 12.71
CA ARG A 44 -11.67 9.32 12.70
C ARG A 44 -11.96 7.84 12.46
N ARG A 45 -11.06 7.11 11.80
CA ARG A 45 -11.19 5.66 11.50
C ARG A 45 -12.49 5.25 10.78
N ARG A 46 -13.21 6.21 10.19
CA ARG A 46 -14.49 5.96 9.48
C ARG A 46 -14.27 5.48 8.05
N THR A 47 -13.24 6.01 7.39
CA THR A 47 -12.94 5.72 5.98
C THR A 47 -11.61 5.00 5.83
N ILE A 48 -10.62 5.39 6.63
CA ILE A 48 -9.25 4.87 6.60
C ILE A 48 -8.93 4.30 7.98
N TYR A 49 -8.48 3.04 8.00
CA TYR A 49 -7.94 2.39 9.19
C TYR A 49 -6.44 2.18 9.02
N CYS A 50 -5.65 2.80 9.90
CA CYS A 50 -4.23 2.55 10.01
C CYS A 50 -4.03 1.14 10.56
N TYR A 51 -3.37 0.29 9.78
CA TYR A 51 -3.15 -1.12 10.08
C TYR A 51 -1.70 -1.34 10.49
N ASP A 52 -1.51 -1.83 11.71
CA ASP A 52 -0.19 -2.09 12.26
C ASP A 52 0.28 -3.48 11.82
N LEU A 53 1.39 -3.52 11.10
CA LEU A 53 1.94 -4.78 10.62
C LEU A 53 2.69 -5.50 11.74
N HIS A 54 2.33 -6.75 11.98
CA HIS A 54 3.00 -7.65 12.93
C HIS A 54 3.70 -8.83 12.24
N ARG A 55 4.32 -9.71 13.04
CA ARG A 55 5.15 -10.87 12.60
C ARG A 55 4.59 -11.72 11.46
N TYR A 56 3.28 -11.92 11.37
CA TYR A 56 2.67 -12.72 10.30
C TYR A 56 2.87 -12.12 8.90
N HIS A 57 3.04 -10.81 8.78
CA HIS A 57 3.35 -10.16 7.50
C HIS A 57 4.74 -10.52 7.01
N ASN A 58 5.71 -10.65 7.92
CA ASN A 58 7.06 -11.09 7.57
C ASN A 58 7.05 -12.53 7.05
N MET A 59 6.22 -13.40 7.66
CA MET A 59 6.05 -14.79 7.20
C MET A 59 5.36 -14.87 5.83
N ASN A 60 4.35 -14.01 5.59
CA ASN A 60 3.69 -13.93 4.29
C ASN A 60 4.63 -13.35 3.21
N ALA A 61 5.52 -12.41 3.57
CA ALA A 61 6.49 -11.81 2.68
C ALA A 61 7.44 -12.85 2.05
N ASP A 62 7.89 -13.87 2.79
CA ASP A 62 8.71 -14.97 2.24
C ASP A 62 8.09 -15.64 1.00
N ARG A 63 6.77 -15.84 1.04
CA ARG A 63 6.03 -16.46 -0.07
C ARG A 63 5.98 -15.54 -1.30
N ILE A 64 5.94 -14.23 -1.06
CA ILE A 64 5.89 -13.21 -2.10
C ILE A 64 7.28 -13.01 -2.70
N TYR A 65 8.35 -12.97 -1.87
CA TYR A 65 9.73 -12.86 -2.35
C TYR A 65 10.06 -13.94 -3.38
N LYS A 66 9.70 -15.19 -3.10
CA LYS A 66 9.88 -16.31 -4.03
C LYS A 66 9.20 -16.05 -5.38
N LYS A 67 7.98 -15.51 -5.36
CA LYS A 67 7.24 -15.19 -6.59
C LYS A 67 7.87 -14.00 -7.33
N GLU A 68 8.24 -12.95 -6.61
CA GLU A 68 8.81 -11.74 -7.18
C GLU A 68 10.13 -12.01 -7.92
N HIS A 69 11.01 -12.84 -7.35
CA HIS A 69 12.34 -13.09 -7.91
C HIS A 69 12.36 -14.09 -9.10
N VAL A 70 11.28 -14.83 -9.33
CA VAL A 70 11.18 -15.78 -10.46
C VAL A 70 10.36 -15.22 -11.63
N VAL A 71 9.55 -14.19 -11.39
CA VAL A 71 8.70 -13.61 -12.45
C VAL A 71 9.50 -12.57 -13.21
N PRO A 72 9.70 -12.71 -14.53
CA PRO A 72 10.49 -11.76 -15.31
C PRO A 72 9.85 -10.36 -15.27
N TYR A 73 10.69 -9.33 -15.40
CA TYR A 73 10.24 -7.96 -15.56
C TYR A 73 9.69 -7.73 -16.97
N THR A 74 8.68 -6.87 -17.10
CA THR A 74 8.25 -6.34 -18.40
C THR A 74 8.86 -4.96 -18.63
N ARG A 75 8.69 -4.40 -19.84
CA ARG A 75 9.21 -3.07 -20.18
C ARG A 75 8.71 -2.03 -19.17
N ASN A 76 9.65 -1.26 -18.59
CA ASN A 76 9.43 -0.19 -17.60
C ASN A 76 8.96 -0.65 -16.21
N GLU A 77 9.13 -1.92 -15.85
CA GLU A 77 8.92 -2.34 -14.47
C GLU A 77 10.18 -2.23 -13.62
N ASN A 78 9.98 -1.85 -12.36
CA ASN A 78 10.98 -1.93 -11.32
C ASN A 78 10.68 -3.13 -10.42
N ALA A 79 11.70 -3.60 -9.71
CA ALA A 79 11.52 -4.58 -8.65
C ALA A 79 10.64 -4.01 -7.54
N LEU A 80 9.81 -4.87 -6.94
CA LEU A 80 9.06 -4.51 -5.74
C LEU A 80 10.01 -4.21 -4.59
N SER A 81 9.78 -3.09 -3.91
CA SER A 81 10.44 -2.82 -2.65
C SER A 81 9.90 -3.75 -1.55
N THR A 82 10.62 -3.82 -0.43
CA THR A 82 10.13 -4.48 0.78
C THR A 82 8.76 -3.94 1.21
N PHE A 83 8.50 -2.65 1.05
CA PHE A 83 7.23 -2.04 1.43
C PHE A 83 6.09 -2.49 0.53
N ASP A 84 6.31 -2.57 -0.79
CA ASP A 84 5.31 -3.10 -1.74
C ASP A 84 4.92 -4.54 -1.41
N ILE A 85 5.91 -5.35 -1.04
CA ILE A 85 5.71 -6.74 -0.63
C ILE A 85 4.91 -6.82 0.68
N LEU A 86 5.14 -5.91 1.62
CA LEU A 86 4.37 -5.83 2.86
C LEU A 86 2.89 -5.44 2.61
N VAL A 87 2.61 -4.61 1.59
CA VAL A 87 1.22 -4.33 1.18
C VAL A 87 0.53 -5.60 0.69
N ILE A 88 1.19 -6.39 -0.16
CA ILE A 88 0.64 -7.68 -0.63
C ILE A 88 0.46 -8.64 0.55
N ALA A 89 1.44 -8.71 1.47
CA ALA A 89 1.40 -9.56 2.65
C ALA A 89 0.24 -9.23 3.59
N MET A 90 -0.09 -7.94 3.75
CA MET A 90 -1.25 -7.46 4.48
C MET A 90 -2.55 -7.84 3.78
N GLY A 91 -2.60 -7.69 2.45
CA GLY A 91 -3.74 -8.15 1.65
C GLY A 91 -4.04 -9.64 1.82
N MET A 92 -3.00 -10.48 1.87
CA MET A 92 -3.14 -11.92 2.15
C MET A 92 -3.80 -12.21 3.50
N GLU A 93 -3.46 -11.45 4.54
CA GLU A 93 -4.06 -11.61 5.86
C GLU A 93 -5.50 -11.11 5.88
N LEU A 94 -5.75 -9.88 5.41
CA LEU A 94 -7.09 -9.30 5.39
C LEU A 94 -8.07 -10.17 4.59
N LYS A 95 -7.63 -10.76 3.48
CA LYS A 95 -8.43 -11.73 2.72
C LYS A 95 -8.90 -12.92 3.57
N LYS A 96 -8.05 -13.41 4.48
CA LYS A 96 -8.42 -14.51 5.40
C LYS A 96 -9.36 -14.01 6.50
N ILE A 97 -9.07 -12.87 7.10
CA ILE A 97 -9.86 -12.29 8.21
C ILE A 97 -11.28 -11.95 7.75
N HIS A 98 -11.42 -11.39 6.56
CA HIS A 98 -12.71 -10.90 6.08
C HIS A 98 -13.51 -11.92 5.28
N SER A 99 -12.98 -13.12 5.05
CA SER A 99 -13.71 -14.20 4.36
C SER A 99 -15.08 -14.43 5.01
N PRO A 100 -16.19 -14.46 4.24
CA PRO A 100 -16.26 -14.59 2.77
C PRO A 100 -16.27 -13.26 1.98
N ASN A 101 -16.12 -12.11 2.63
CA ASN A 101 -16.13 -10.81 1.96
C ASN A 101 -14.91 -10.63 1.05
N ASN A 102 -15.10 -9.86 -0.02
CA ASN A 102 -14.03 -9.54 -0.95
C ASN A 102 -13.08 -8.48 -0.36
N VAL A 103 -11.78 -8.77 -0.43
CA VAL A 103 -10.69 -7.84 -0.10
C VAL A 103 -9.79 -7.72 -1.32
N SER A 104 -9.47 -6.48 -1.68
CA SER A 104 -8.58 -6.17 -2.81
C SER A 104 -7.53 -5.15 -2.40
N VAL A 105 -6.35 -5.22 -3.03
CA VAL A 105 -5.30 -4.21 -2.92
C VAL A 105 -5.54 -3.13 -3.98
N LEU A 106 -5.58 -1.87 -3.58
CA LEU A 106 -5.64 -0.74 -4.52
C LEU A 106 -4.22 -0.22 -4.76
N THR A 107 -3.79 -0.17 -6.02
CA THR A 107 -2.43 0.28 -6.36
C THR A 107 -2.37 0.96 -7.72
N ARG A 108 -1.37 1.84 -7.89
CA ARG A 108 -0.93 2.38 -9.20
C ARG A 108 0.42 1.80 -9.63
N ASP A 109 0.91 0.79 -8.92
CA ASP A 109 2.11 0.05 -9.29
C ASP A 109 1.72 -1.18 -10.13
N GLY A 110 2.18 -1.19 -11.39
CA GLY A 110 1.89 -2.26 -12.34
C GLY A 110 2.50 -3.60 -11.97
N ARG A 111 3.71 -3.59 -11.38
CA ARG A 111 4.39 -4.79 -10.93
C ARG A 111 3.69 -5.38 -9.71
N LEU A 112 3.33 -4.54 -8.73
CA LEU A 112 2.59 -4.94 -7.53
C LEU A 112 1.29 -5.60 -7.94
N ARG A 113 0.55 -4.94 -8.85
CA ARG A 113 -0.69 -5.47 -9.40
C ARG A 113 -0.49 -6.85 -10.02
N ARG A 114 0.52 -7.01 -10.87
CA ARG A 114 0.77 -8.28 -11.56
C ARG A 114 1.11 -9.38 -10.56
N ILE A 115 2.07 -9.15 -9.67
CA ILE A 115 2.50 -10.15 -8.69
C ILE A 115 1.37 -10.58 -7.78
N SER A 116 0.59 -9.63 -7.25
CA SER A 116 -0.56 -9.92 -6.41
C SER A 116 -1.61 -10.77 -7.13
N ASN A 117 -1.80 -10.57 -8.44
CA ASN A 117 -2.81 -11.30 -9.22
C ASN A 117 -2.35 -12.68 -9.72
N MET A 118 -1.09 -13.07 -9.50
CA MET A 118 -0.57 -14.38 -9.96
C MET A 118 -0.88 -15.55 -9.01
N SER A 119 -1.53 -15.31 -7.87
CA SER A 119 -1.82 -16.35 -6.89
C SER A 119 -3.20 -16.16 -6.27
N LYS A 120 -4.00 -17.23 -6.22
CA LYS A 120 -5.28 -17.24 -5.51
C LYS A 120 -5.13 -17.03 -4.00
N ASN A 121 -3.94 -17.24 -3.45
CA ASN A 121 -3.67 -16.99 -2.02
C ASN A 121 -3.45 -15.50 -1.72
N PHE A 122 -3.21 -14.69 -2.74
CA PHE A 122 -3.00 -13.26 -2.60
C PHE A 122 -4.35 -12.53 -2.74
N ALA A 123 -4.46 -11.35 -2.13
CA ALA A 123 -5.59 -10.48 -2.41
C ALA A 123 -5.45 -9.96 -3.86
N PRO A 124 -6.51 -10.00 -4.68
CA PRO A 124 -6.45 -9.42 -6.00
C PRO A 124 -6.12 -7.93 -5.90
N ALA A 125 -5.24 -7.46 -6.78
CA ALA A 125 -4.88 -6.07 -6.89
C ALA A 125 -5.61 -5.41 -8.06
N ILE A 126 -6.23 -4.27 -7.78
CA ILE A 126 -7.00 -3.46 -8.72
C ILE A 126 -6.24 -2.17 -8.97
N TRP A 127 -6.22 -1.73 -10.22
CA TRP A 127 -5.64 -0.44 -10.60
C TRP A 127 -6.51 0.69 -10.08
N PHE A 128 -5.91 1.67 -9.41
CA PHE A 128 -6.61 2.87 -8.97
C PHE A 128 -6.48 3.95 -10.05
N GLU A 129 -7.60 4.31 -10.68
CA GLU A 129 -7.69 5.35 -11.73
C GLU A 129 -7.54 6.76 -11.17
#